data_AF-A0A257R3X0-F1
#
_entry.id   AF-A0A257R3X0-F1
#
_cell.length_a   1.000
_cell.length_b   1.000
_cell.length_c   1.000
_cell.angle_alpha   90.00
_cell.angle_beta   90.00
_cell.angle_gamma   90.00
#
_symmetry.space_group_name_H-M   'P 1'
#
loop_
_entity.id
_entity.type
_entity.pdbx_description
1 polymer ?
#
loop_
_entity_poly.entity_id
_entity_poly.type
_entity_poly.pdbx_seq_one_letter_code
_entity_poly.pdbx_strand_id
1 'polypeptide(L)'
;MTDALGLLLLAAAIGAWLAFDATRDRGERPASDAGAKAMLHGVVGSLGLAALVVTLDRHPLAQRMGLGGFGAGAELLLGLALCLGLSVIVIASRGRRIPGLLLAIHAMLAIAGISLVLAIAALA
;
A
#
# COMPACT_ATOMS: atom_id res chain seq x y z
N MET A 1 11.33 -5.21 11.21
CA MET A 1 10.34 -5.88 10.33
C MET A 1 8.92 -5.72 10.85
N THR A 2 8.69 -5.93 12.15
CA THR A 2 7.41 -5.65 12.83
C THR A 2 6.88 -4.23 12.59
N ASP A 3 7.73 -3.22 12.70
CA ASP A 3 7.31 -1.82 12.56
C ASP A 3 6.89 -1.49 11.13
N ALA A 4 7.67 -1.96 10.15
CA ALA A 4 7.35 -1.82 8.73
C ALA A 4 6.03 -2.53 8.37
N LEU A 5 5.85 -3.76 8.86
CA LEU A 5 4.61 -4.53 8.68
C LEU A 5 3.43 -3.82 9.34
N GLY A 6 3.59 -3.32 10.56
CA GLY A 6 2.55 -2.58 11.28
C GLY A 6 2.09 -1.33 10.52
N LEU A 7 3.03 -0.57 9.96
CA LEU A 7 2.73 0.59 9.12
C LEU A 7 2.00 0.20 7.83
N LEU A 8 2.44 -0.87 7.14
CA LEU A 8 1.78 -1.36 5.93
C LEU A 8 0.36 -1.87 6.20
N LEU A 9 0.15 -2.59 7.30
CA LEU A 9 -1.17 -3.06 7.73
C LEU A 9 -2.09 -1.90 8.12
N LEU A 10 -1.55 -0.89 8.82
CA LEU A 10 -2.30 0.33 9.13
C LEU A 10 -2.71 1.07 7.85
N ALA A 11 -1.78 1.22 6.89
CA ALA A 11 -2.10 1.81 5.59
C ALA A 11 -3.20 1.02 4.87
N ALA A 12 -3.13 -0.31 4.86
CA ALA A 12 -4.15 -1.18 4.27
C ALA A 12 -5.51 -1.03 4.95
N ALA A 13 -5.54 -0.94 6.29
CA ALA A 13 -6.77 -0.71 7.04
C ALA A 13 -7.42 0.64 6.68
N ILE A 14 -6.61 1.71 6.57
CA ILE A 14 -7.11 3.02 6.13
C ILE A 14 -7.64 2.93 4.69
N GLY A 15 -6.92 2.24 3.79
CA GLY A 15 -7.34 2.05 2.40
C GLY A 15 -8.65 1.27 2.27
N ALA A 16 -8.80 0.18 3.05
CA ALA A 16 -10.03 -0.61 3.10
C ALA A 16 -11.19 0.21 3.66
N TRP A 17 -10.95 1.00 4.71
CA TRP A 17 -11.95 1.91 5.25
C TRP A 17 -12.40 2.94 4.21
N LEU A 18 -11.47 3.58 3.50
CA LEU A 18 -11.77 4.52 2.42
C LEU A 18 -12.62 3.87 1.31
N ALA A 19 -12.28 2.64 0.91
CA ALA A 19 -13.05 1.91 -0.10
C ALA A 19 -14.48 1.60 0.39
N PHE A 20 -14.63 1.15 1.64
CA PHE A 20 -15.93 0.88 2.24
C PHE A 20 -16.78 2.16 2.35
N ASP A 21 -16.18 3.23 2.84
CA ASP A 21 -16.79 4.56 2.98
C ASP A 21 -17.28 5.09 1.63
N ALA A 22 -16.47 4.95 0.57
CA ALA A 22 -16.85 5.29 -0.80
C ALA A 22 -18.01 4.46 -1.38
N THR A 23 -18.20 3.21 -0.92
CA THR A 23 -19.36 2.40 -1.32
C THR A 23 -20.63 2.73 -0.54
N ARG A 24 -20.48 3.26 0.69
CA ARG A 24 -21.58 3.59 1.59
C ARG A 24 -22.20 4.94 1.27
N ASP A 25 -21.40 5.91 0.86
CA ASP A 25 -21.88 7.25 0.51
C ASP A 25 -22.27 7.35 -0.97
N ARG A 26 -23.58 7.38 -1.22
CA ARG A 26 -24.17 7.78 -2.51
C ARG A 26 -24.54 9.27 -2.57
N GLY A 27 -24.19 10.07 -1.56
CA GLY A 27 -24.61 11.47 -1.42
C GLY A 27 -23.55 12.38 -0.80
N GLU A 28 -23.31 13.51 -1.49
CA GLU A 28 -22.70 14.79 -1.09
C GLU A 28 -21.93 14.83 0.25
N ARG A 29 -20.75 14.22 0.32
CA ARG A 29 -19.79 14.57 1.36
C ARG A 29 -18.93 15.77 0.96
N PRO A 30 -18.59 16.67 1.90
CA PRO A 30 -17.65 17.75 1.64
C PRO A 30 -16.29 17.16 1.25
N ALA A 31 -15.73 17.66 0.14
CA ALA A 31 -14.51 17.13 -0.49
C ALA A 31 -13.26 17.17 0.42
N SER A 32 -13.29 17.96 1.50
CA SER A 32 -12.15 18.15 2.42
C SER A 32 -11.83 16.92 3.26
N ASP A 33 -12.83 16.19 3.75
CA ASP A 33 -12.63 15.04 4.65
C ASP A 33 -12.09 13.82 3.92
N ALA A 34 -12.51 13.62 2.66
CA ALA A 34 -12.02 12.55 1.81
C ALA A 34 -10.53 12.77 1.46
N GLY A 35 -10.12 14.02 1.24
CA GLY A 35 -8.74 14.39 0.93
C GLY A 35 -7.77 14.10 2.08
N ALA A 36 -8.11 14.48 3.31
CA ALA A 36 -7.25 14.28 4.48
C ALA A 36 -6.98 12.79 4.76
N LYS A 37 -8.02 11.95 4.69
CA LYS A 37 -7.90 10.49 4.89
C LYS A 37 -7.07 9.83 3.79
N ALA A 38 -7.26 10.24 2.53
CA ALA A 38 -6.47 9.74 1.41
C ALA A 38 -4.98 10.12 1.55
N MET A 39 -4.69 11.33 2.04
CA MET A 39 -3.33 11.77 2.32
C MET A 39 -2.69 10.96 3.44
N LEU A 40 -3.43 10.69 4.52
CA LEU A 40 -2.97 9.80 5.60
C LEU A 40 -2.64 8.40 5.08
N HIS A 41 -3.49 7.80 4.25
CA HIS A 41 -3.21 6.50 3.62
C HIS A 41 -1.90 6.52 2.82
N GLY A 42 -1.72 7.55 1.98
CA GLY A 42 -0.52 7.72 1.17
C GLY A 42 0.75 7.89 1.99
N VAL A 43 0.73 8.72 3.04
CA VAL A 43 1.88 8.97 3.92
C VAL A 43 2.23 7.71 4.71
N VAL A 44 1.26 7.07 5.36
CA VAL A 44 1.49 5.86 6.16
C VAL A 44 1.99 4.72 5.28
N GLY A 45 1.41 4.53 4.10
CA GLY A 45 1.86 3.52 3.14
C GLY A 45 3.29 3.74 2.66
N SER A 46 3.65 5.00 2.34
CA SER A 46 5.01 5.36 1.90
C SER A 46 6.05 5.14 3.00
N LEU A 47 5.73 5.51 4.24
CA LEU A 47 6.58 5.27 5.40
C LEU A 47 6.75 3.77 5.68
N GLY A 48 5.68 2.99 5.58
CA GLY A 48 5.74 1.54 5.72
C GLY A 48 6.64 0.87 4.67
N LEU A 49 6.54 1.31 3.41
CA LEU A 49 7.41 0.82 2.33
C LEU A 49 8.87 1.23 2.55
N ALA A 50 9.14 2.49 2.91
CA ALA A 50 10.51 2.93 3.20
C ALA A 50 11.13 2.15 4.37
N ALA A 51 10.36 1.93 5.44
CA ALA A 51 10.79 1.11 6.57
C ALA A 51 11.03 -0.36 6.19
N LEU A 52 10.22 -0.91 5.27
CA LEU A 52 10.41 -2.26 4.74
C LEU A 52 11.72 -2.38 3.99
N VAL A 53 11.99 -1.48 3.03
CA VAL A 53 13.22 -1.47 2.24
C VAL A 53 14.46 -1.37 3.15
N VAL A 54 14.46 -0.43 4.10
CA VAL A 54 15.56 -0.28 5.07
C VAL A 54 15.73 -1.56 5.92
N THR A 55 14.63 -2.22 6.28
CA THR A 55 14.70 -3.47 7.06
C THR A 55 15.30 -4.60 6.23
N LEU A 56 14.85 -4.79 4.98
CA LEU A 56 15.30 -5.86 4.10
C LEU A 56 16.77 -5.68 3.70
N ASP A 57 17.22 -4.44 3.52
CA ASP A 57 18.62 -4.09 3.26
C ASP A 57 19.53 -4.42 4.46
N ARG A 58 19.11 -4.06 5.69
CA ARG A 58 19.88 -4.32 6.92
C ARG A 58 19.86 -5.77 7.38
N HIS A 59 18.75 -6.46 7.11
CA HIS A 59 18.52 -7.84 7.54
C HIS A 59 18.07 -8.69 6.35
N PRO A 60 19.00 -8.99 5.42
CA PRO A 60 18.67 -9.78 4.24
C PRO A 60 18.15 -11.17 4.66
N LEU A 61 17.06 -11.59 4.04
CA LEU A 61 16.41 -12.86 4.35
C LEU A 61 17.33 -14.04 4.03
N ALA A 62 17.40 -15.00 4.95
CA ALA A 62 18.20 -16.20 4.74
C ALA A 62 17.64 -17.01 3.56
N GLN A 63 18.44 -17.18 2.50
CA GLN A 63 18.08 -17.97 1.30
C GLN A 63 17.71 -19.43 1.61
N ARG A 64 18.03 -19.92 2.80
CA ARG A 64 17.92 -21.33 3.22
C ARG A 64 16.49 -21.85 3.32
N MET A 65 15.49 -20.98 3.40
CA MET A 65 14.07 -21.38 3.47
C MET A 65 13.32 -21.25 2.13
N GLY A 66 14.03 -21.07 1.00
CA GLY A 66 13.39 -20.82 -0.30
C GLY A 66 12.79 -19.40 -0.43
N LEU A 67 13.04 -18.53 0.55
CA LEU A 67 12.52 -17.16 0.61
C LEU A 67 13.36 -16.13 -0.17
N GLY A 68 14.40 -16.58 -0.87
CA GLY A 68 15.39 -15.69 -1.49
C GLY A 68 14.81 -14.65 -2.47
N GLY A 69 13.68 -14.95 -3.11
CA GLY A 69 12.98 -14.01 -4.00
C GLY A 69 11.85 -13.20 -3.37
N PHE A 70 11.45 -13.52 -2.13
CA PHE A 70 10.23 -12.96 -1.54
C PHE A 70 10.41 -11.49 -1.17
N GLY A 71 11.58 -11.10 -0.65
CA GLY A 71 11.89 -9.70 -0.33
C GLY A 71 11.81 -8.80 -1.57
N ALA A 72 12.56 -9.14 -2.62
CA ALA A 72 12.55 -8.40 -3.89
C ALA A 72 11.16 -8.38 -4.54
N GLY A 73 10.41 -9.49 -4.46
CA GLY A 73 9.03 -9.54 -4.93
C GLY A 73 8.11 -8.58 -4.17
N ALA A 74 8.26 -8.49 -2.85
CA ALA A 74 7.45 -7.61 -2.00
C ALA A 74 7.76 -6.14 -2.29
N GLU A 75 9.04 -5.79 -2.39
CA GLU A 75 9.49 -4.44 -2.76
C GLU A 75 8.98 -4.02 -4.13
N LEU A 76 9.06 -4.91 -5.13
CA LEU A 76 8.58 -4.62 -6.48
C LEU A 76 7.07 -4.40 -6.50
N LEU A 77 6.29 -5.30 -5.89
CA LEU A 77 4.83 -5.19 -5.85
C LEU A 77 4.37 -3.93 -5.12
N LEU A 78 4.95 -3.63 -3.96
CA LEU A 78 4.62 -2.44 -3.19
C LEU A 78 5.11 -1.16 -3.87
N GLY A 79 6.27 -1.19 -4.52
CA GLY A 79 6.79 -0.08 -5.32
C GLY A 79 5.89 0.24 -6.51
N LEU A 80 5.43 -0.78 -7.25
CA LEU A 80 4.45 -0.61 -8.33
C LEU A 80 3.11 -0.08 -7.80
N ALA A 81 2.65 -0.60 -6.65
CA ALA A 81 1.46 -0.07 -5.99
C ALA A 81 1.63 1.42 -5.66
N LEU A 82 2.77 1.84 -5.11
CA LEU A 82 3.07 3.24 -4.81
C LEU A 82 3.05 4.10 -6.08
N CYS A 83 3.69 3.66 -7.17
CA CYS A 83 3.68 4.37 -8.45
C CYS A 83 2.25 4.58 -9.00
N LEU A 84 1.39 3.57 -8.88
CA LEU A 84 -0.03 3.71 -9.25
C LEU A 84 -0.76 4.68 -8.32
N GLY A 85 -0.49 4.63 -7.01
CA GLY A 85 -1.06 5.56 -6.03
C GLY A 85 -0.68 7.02 -6.33
N LEU A 86 0.58 7.28 -6.68
CA LEU A 86 1.02 8.60 -7.14
C LEU A 86 0.32 9.03 -8.42
N SER A 87 0.12 8.08 -9.36
CA SER A 87 -0.63 8.34 -10.59
C SER A 87 -2.09 8.72 -10.30
N VAL A 88 -2.74 8.07 -9.32
CA VAL A 88 -4.08 8.46 -8.83
C VAL A 88 -4.07 9.91 -8.36
N ILE A 89 -3.10 10.29 -7.52
CA ILE A 89 -3.00 11.66 -6.98
C ILE A 89 -2.83 12.67 -8.11
N VAL A 90 -1.98 12.39 -9.10
CA VAL A 90 -1.77 13.27 -10.26
C VAL A 90 -3.02 13.39 -11.13
N ILE A 91 -3.76 12.30 -11.34
CA ILE A 91 -5.02 12.33 -12.12
C ILE A 91 -6.09 13.13 -11.36
N ALA A 92 -6.20 12.90 -10.06
CA ALA A 92 -7.15 13.56 -9.18
C ALA A 92 -6.88 15.07 -9.05
N SER A 93 -5.62 15.48 -8.90
CA SER A 93 -5.24 16.90 -8.80
C SER A 93 -5.51 17.68 -10.08
N ARG A 94 -5.60 16.99 -11.22
CA ARG A 94 -6.03 17.55 -12.50
C ARG A 94 -7.56 17.59 -12.67
N GLY A 95 -8.33 17.26 -11.63
CA GLY A 95 -9.79 17.22 -11.67
C GLY A 95 -10.36 16.13 -12.57
N ARG A 96 -9.55 15.13 -12.96
CA ARG A 96 -10.00 14.05 -13.86
C ARG A 96 -10.58 12.90 -13.05
N ARG A 97 -11.59 12.23 -13.63
CA ARG A 97 -12.17 11.02 -13.05
C ARG A 97 -11.12 9.90 -13.02
N ILE A 98 -10.89 9.35 -11.83
CA ILE A 98 -9.96 8.24 -11.64
C ILE A 98 -10.55 6.96 -12.25
N PRO A 99 -9.83 6.23 -13.10
CA PRO A 99 -10.31 4.96 -13.64
C PRO A 99 -10.43 3.91 -12.53
N GLY A 100 -11.59 3.27 -12.40
CA GLY A 100 -11.80 2.21 -11.40
C GLY A 100 -10.83 1.02 -11.56
N LEU A 101 -10.45 0.70 -12.81
CA LEU A 101 -9.45 -0.33 -13.11
C LEU A 101 -8.08 0.00 -12.48
N LEU A 102 -7.68 1.26 -12.48
CA LEU A 102 -6.39 1.68 -11.92
C LEU A 102 -6.36 1.49 -10.40
N LEU A 103 -7.46 1.84 -9.71
CA LEU A 103 -7.63 1.59 -8.28
C LEU A 103 -7.64 0.09 -7.96
N ALA A 104 -8.30 -0.73 -8.79
CA ALA A 104 -8.33 -2.18 -8.62
C ALA A 104 -6.94 -2.82 -8.75
N ILE A 105 -6.15 -2.40 -9.75
CA ILE A 105 -4.77 -2.87 -9.93
C ILE A 105 -3.90 -2.43 -8.76
N HIS A 106 -4.01 -1.17 -8.33
CA HIS A 106 -3.29 -0.66 -7.15
C HIS A 106 -3.58 -1.51 -5.91
N ALA A 107 -4.86 -1.77 -5.61
CA ALA A 107 -5.26 -2.58 -4.47
C ALA A 107 -4.75 -4.03 -4.58
N MET A 108 -4.83 -4.64 -5.77
CA MET A 108 -4.33 -6.00 -6.01
C MET A 108 -2.83 -6.10 -5.73
N LEU A 109 -2.04 -5.17 -6.27
CA LEU A 109 -0.58 -5.14 -6.06
C LEU A 109 -0.23 -4.91 -4.59
N ALA A 110 -0.92 -3.99 -3.92
CA ALA A 110 -0.71 -3.72 -2.50
C ALA A 110 -1.03 -4.96 -1.65
N ILE A 111 -2.16 -5.63 -1.87
CA ILE A 111 -2.56 -6.84 -1.15
C ILE A 111 -1.56 -7.97 -1.40
N ALA A 112 -1.14 -8.18 -2.65
CA ALA A 112 -0.15 -9.21 -2.98
C ALA A 112 1.20 -8.94 -2.30
N GLY A 113 1.68 -7.69 -2.34
CA GLY A 113 2.91 -7.26 -1.67
C GLY A 113 2.84 -7.44 -0.15
N ILE A 114 1.76 -6.96 0.49
CA ILE A 114 1.54 -7.12 1.93
C ILE A 114 1.46 -8.60 2.33
N SER A 115 0.78 -9.43 1.53
CA SER A 115 0.69 -10.87 1.78
C SER A 115 2.06 -11.54 1.76
N LEU A 116 2.94 -11.10 0.85
CA LEU A 116 4.31 -11.60 0.77
C LEU A 116 5.14 -11.16 1.98
N VAL A 117 5.00 -9.91 2.43
CA VAL A 117 5.64 -9.43 3.68
C VAL A 117 5.14 -10.19 4.90
N LEU A 118 3.84 -10.50 4.98
CA LEU A 118 3.24 -11.35 6.02
C LEU A 118 3.84 -12.76 5.99
N ALA A 119 3.96 -13.37 4.81
CA ALA A 119 4.56 -14.69 4.67
C ALA A 119 6.02 -14.69 5.12
N ILE A 120 6.80 -13.67 4.75
CA ILE A 120 8.17 -13.48 5.22
C ILE A 120 8.20 -13.36 6.75
N ALA A 121 7.34 -12.52 7.34
CA ALA A 121 7.30 -12.30 8.78
C ALA A 121 6.83 -13.51 9.59
N ALA A 122 5.99 -14.37 9.02
CA ALA A 122 5.54 -15.61 9.65
C ALA A 122 6.59 -16.73 9.61
N LEU A 123 7.54 -16.65 8.68
CA LEU A 123 8.57 -17.66 8.46
C LEU A 123 9.97 -17.25 8.96
N ALA A 124 10.16 -15.99 9.32
CA ALA A 124 11.40 -15.43 9.88
C ALA A 124 11.42 -15.54 11.41
#